data_AF-A0A0A3HMU0-F1
#
_entry.id   AF-A0A0A3HMU0-F1
#
_cell.length_a   1.000
_cell.length_b   1.000
_cell.length_c   1.000
_cell.angle_alpha   90.00
_cell.angle_beta   90.00
_cell.angle_gamma   90.00
#
_symmetry.space_group_name_H-M   'P 1'
#
loop_
_entity.id
_entity.type
_entity.pdbx_description
1 polymer ?
#
loop_
_entity_poly.entity_id
_entity_poly.type
_entity_poly.pdbx_seq_one_letter_code
_entity_poly.pdbx_strand_id
1 'polypeptide(L)'
;MGCGKNKFESSSREEMMNTGCICEVVKTILKLQNQAVRNDDTCGTSCFIEPIGGLTKHGHADTRVFMLLDNLGRPFKVVAKGKDCTYSLTPFFRVEDVFGDCCATLRAVVAVEEEEAVELFEEGTNEMVAEAFEDITKFKKTETCVTVDLNNFTAIQCVADVDLNIHHH
;
A
#
# COMPACT_ATOMS: atom_id res chain seq x y z
N MET A 1 37.20 -4.55 5.64
CA MET A 1 37.95 -3.78 4.62
C MET A 1 37.07 -3.70 3.38
N GLY A 2 36.61 -2.59 2.83
CA GLY A 2 36.67 -1.18 3.22
C GLY A 2 35.46 -0.45 2.60
N CYS A 3 34.93 0.54 3.32
CA CYS A 3 33.88 1.44 2.84
C CYS A 3 34.50 2.52 1.94
N GLY A 4 34.07 2.58 0.68
CA GLY A 4 34.38 3.68 -0.23
C GLY A 4 33.53 4.90 0.09
N LYS A 5 34.12 5.87 0.79
CA LYS A 5 33.59 7.23 0.93
C LYS A 5 33.96 8.03 -0.32
N ASN A 6 33.00 8.30 -1.20
CA ASN A 6 33.14 9.38 -2.17
C ASN A 6 32.43 10.61 -1.60
N LYS A 7 33.24 11.63 -1.27
CA LYS A 7 32.77 12.97 -1.00
C LYS A 7 32.30 13.58 -2.32
N PHE A 8 31.04 13.99 -2.40
CA PHE A 8 30.60 15.01 -3.33
C PHE A 8 30.18 16.23 -2.51
N GLU A 9 31.07 17.21 -2.45
CA GLU A 9 30.70 18.59 -2.11
C GLU A 9 30.67 19.42 -3.39
N SER A 10 29.63 20.25 -3.45
CA SER A 10 29.41 21.40 -4.32
C SER A 10 28.75 21.18 -5.68
N SER A 11 27.46 21.54 -5.67
CA SER A 11 26.80 22.46 -6.59
C SER A 11 26.54 22.02 -8.03
N SER A 12 25.40 21.37 -8.22
CA SER A 12 24.47 21.68 -9.32
C SER A 12 23.11 21.03 -9.01
N ARG A 13 22.03 21.78 -9.29
CA ARG A 13 20.64 21.45 -8.95
C ARG A 13 20.06 20.42 -9.95
N GLU A 14 20.75 19.30 -10.18
CA GLU A 14 20.45 18.35 -11.26
C GLU A 14 20.50 16.85 -10.86
N GLU A 15 20.44 16.54 -9.56
CA GLU A 15 20.17 15.17 -9.06
C GLU A 15 18.85 15.11 -8.26
N MET A 16 17.85 15.90 -8.66
CA MET A 16 16.47 15.50 -8.43
C MET A 16 16.12 14.49 -9.52
N MET A 17 16.79 13.32 -9.48
CA MET A 17 16.44 12.20 -10.34
C MET A 17 14.95 11.98 -10.18
N ASN A 18 14.28 11.89 -11.31
CA ASN A 18 12.84 11.78 -11.50
C ASN A 18 12.29 10.56 -10.74
N THR A 19 12.22 10.64 -9.40
CA THR A 19 11.63 9.62 -8.54
C THR A 19 10.18 9.51 -8.98
N GLY A 20 9.83 8.40 -9.62
CA GLY A 20 8.53 8.25 -10.26
C GLY A 20 7.40 8.59 -9.30
N CYS A 21 6.33 9.23 -9.79
CA CYS A 21 5.22 9.72 -8.97
C CYS A 21 4.70 8.66 -7.97
N ILE A 22 4.74 7.38 -8.36
CA ILE A 22 4.33 6.25 -7.52
C ILE A 22 5.23 6.09 -6.29
N CYS A 23 6.54 6.18 -6.47
CA CYS A 23 7.52 6.05 -5.40
C CYS A 23 7.32 7.12 -4.32
N GLU A 24 7.10 8.37 -4.72
CA GLU A 24 6.85 9.47 -3.79
C GLU A 24 5.51 9.30 -3.05
N VAL A 25 4.47 8.80 -3.71
CA VAL A 25 3.20 8.48 -3.06
C VAL A 25 3.38 7.36 -2.03
N VAL A 26 4.05 6.25 -2.38
CA VAL A 26 4.26 5.13 -1.45
C VAL A 26 5.13 5.54 -0.24
N LYS A 27 6.16 6.36 -0.45
CA LYS A 27 6.93 6.96 0.67
C LYS A 27 6.05 7.83 1.56
N THR A 28 5.13 8.59 0.96
CA THR A 28 4.19 9.45 1.70
C THR A 28 3.23 8.59 2.52
N ILE A 29 2.66 7.53 1.95
CA ILE A 29 1.83 6.57 2.67
C ILE A 29 2.60 5.95 3.84
N LEU A 30 3.84 5.51 3.63
CA LEU A 30 4.67 4.95 4.71
C LEU A 30 4.89 5.96 5.85
N LYS A 31 5.17 7.23 5.52
CA LYS A 31 5.30 8.31 6.52
C LYS A 31 4.00 8.50 7.31
N LEU A 32 2.85 8.55 6.63
CA LEU A 32 1.55 8.70 7.28
C LEU A 32 1.26 7.52 8.23
N GLN A 33 1.48 6.29 7.78
CA GLN A 33 1.28 5.09 8.62
C GLN A 33 2.16 5.10 9.86
N ASN A 34 3.43 5.52 9.72
CA ASN A 34 4.35 5.63 10.86
C ASN A 34 4.00 6.77 11.82
N GLN A 35 3.29 7.81 11.35
CA GLN A 35 2.84 8.93 12.17
C GLN A 35 1.51 8.63 12.89
N ALA A 36 0.61 7.86 12.28
CA ALA A 36 -0.63 7.41 12.91
C ALA A 36 -0.37 6.61 14.21
N VAL A 37 0.79 5.96 14.32
CA VAL A 37 1.27 5.30 15.55
C VAL A 37 1.52 6.29 16.71
N ARG A 38 1.66 7.59 16.42
CA ARG A 38 2.29 8.54 17.34
C ARG A 38 1.41 9.67 17.86
N ASN A 39 0.24 9.98 17.29
CA ASN A 39 -0.67 10.97 17.88
C ASN A 39 -2.10 10.92 17.31
N ASP A 40 -3.04 11.08 18.23
CA ASP A 40 -4.47 11.34 18.05
C ASP A 40 -4.68 12.85 17.92
N ASP A 41 -4.28 13.47 16.80
CA ASP A 41 -4.55 14.89 16.60
C ASP A 41 -4.81 15.28 15.14
N THR A 42 -5.92 15.97 14.99
CA THR A 42 -6.52 16.55 13.79
C THR A 42 -5.58 17.42 12.95
N CYS A 43 -5.59 17.22 11.62
CA CYS A 43 -5.72 18.25 10.55
C CYS A 43 -4.94 17.89 9.27
N GLY A 44 -5.62 18.00 8.12
CA GLY A 44 -4.99 18.09 6.80
C GLY A 44 -5.97 17.84 5.65
N THR A 45 -6.53 18.91 5.08
CA THR A 45 -7.41 18.87 3.90
C THR A 45 -6.56 18.86 2.62
N SER A 46 -6.32 17.68 2.05
CA SER A 46 -5.78 17.50 0.69
C SER A 46 -5.99 16.05 0.24
N CYS A 47 -6.61 15.81 -0.91
CA CYS A 47 -6.87 14.46 -1.43
C CYS A 47 -5.61 13.55 -1.57
N PHE A 48 -4.41 14.12 -1.49
CA PHE A 48 -3.12 13.39 -1.54
C PHE A 48 -2.37 13.33 -0.20
N ILE A 49 -2.74 14.18 0.76
CA ILE A 49 -2.06 14.35 2.06
C ILE A 49 -3.12 14.43 3.17
N GLU A 50 -4.20 13.69 3.02
CA GLU A 50 -5.13 13.49 4.10
C GLU A 50 -4.43 12.63 5.16
N PRO A 51 -4.41 13.08 6.43
CA PRO A 51 -4.07 12.21 7.55
C PRO A 51 -4.84 10.89 7.42
N ILE A 52 -4.24 9.79 7.88
CA ILE A 52 -4.94 8.51 7.91
C ILE A 52 -6.26 8.70 8.71
N GLY A 53 -7.37 8.28 8.09
CA GLY A 53 -8.72 8.55 8.59
C GLY A 53 -9.42 9.74 7.93
N GLY A 54 -8.80 10.44 6.98
CA GLY A 54 -9.49 11.46 6.17
C GLY A 54 -10.60 10.88 5.27
N LEU A 55 -10.45 9.61 4.88
CA LEU A 55 -11.39 8.85 4.05
C LEU A 55 -12.54 8.22 4.86
N THR A 56 -12.48 8.21 6.20
CA THR A 56 -13.47 7.56 7.08
C THR A 56 -13.89 8.48 8.23
N LYS A 57 -15.19 8.60 8.52
CA LYS A 57 -15.66 9.49 9.61
C LYS A 57 -15.42 8.95 11.03
N HIS A 58 -14.94 7.72 11.19
CA HIS A 58 -14.90 7.02 12.47
C HIS A 58 -13.70 6.05 12.56
N GLY A 59 -12.82 6.25 13.54
CA GLY A 59 -11.86 5.25 14.02
C GLY A 59 -10.37 5.58 13.82
N HIS A 60 -9.53 5.08 14.72
CA HIS A 60 -8.07 5.13 14.64
C HIS A 60 -7.57 4.20 13.52
N ALA A 61 -7.59 4.65 12.27
CA ALA A 61 -6.98 3.89 11.19
C ALA A 61 -5.44 3.89 11.32
N ASP A 62 -4.81 2.74 11.09
CA ASP A 62 -3.35 2.56 11.15
C ASP A 62 -2.71 2.30 9.78
N THR A 63 -3.56 2.08 8.76
CA THR A 63 -3.15 1.61 7.44
C THR A 63 -3.97 2.27 6.34
N ARG A 64 -3.28 2.81 5.33
CA ARG A 64 -3.87 3.20 4.04
C ARG A 64 -3.69 2.05 3.07
N VAL A 65 -4.78 1.36 2.74
CA VAL A 65 -4.79 0.29 1.74
C VAL A 65 -4.76 0.91 0.35
N PHE A 66 -3.90 0.37 -0.53
CA PHE A 66 -3.79 0.82 -1.91
C PHE A 66 -3.59 -0.34 -2.89
N MET A 67 -3.83 -0.06 -4.17
CA MET A 67 -3.52 -0.92 -5.32
C MET A 67 -2.45 -0.27 -6.19
N LEU A 68 -1.60 -1.08 -6.80
CA LEU A 68 -0.66 -0.65 -7.84
C LEU A 68 -1.15 -1.15 -9.19
N LEU A 69 -1.16 -0.29 -10.20
CA LEU A 69 -1.71 -0.59 -11.52
C LEU A 69 -0.62 -0.53 -12.60
N ASP A 70 -0.72 -1.44 -13.57
CA ASP A 70 0.09 -1.42 -14.78
C ASP A 70 -0.36 -0.32 -15.77
N ASN A 71 0.30 -0.25 -16.92
CA ASN A 71 0.00 0.73 -17.96
C ASN A 71 -1.37 0.55 -18.65
N LEU A 72 -2.02 -0.60 -18.46
CA LEU A 72 -3.37 -0.89 -18.94
C LEU A 72 -4.42 -0.64 -17.84
N GLY A 73 -4.00 -0.16 -16.66
CA GLY A 73 -4.87 0.03 -15.51
C GLY A 73 -5.21 -1.26 -14.77
N ARG A 74 -4.55 -2.38 -15.09
CA ARG A 74 -4.79 -3.66 -14.41
C ARG A 74 -4.01 -3.70 -13.10
N PRO A 75 -4.60 -4.18 -12.00
CA PRO A 75 -3.92 -4.23 -10.74
C PRO A 75 -2.86 -5.33 -10.70
N PHE A 76 -1.76 -5.00 -10.02
CA PHE A 76 -0.78 -5.97 -9.54
C PHE A 76 -1.39 -6.82 -8.44
N LYS A 77 -1.20 -8.14 -8.52
CA LYS A 77 -1.85 -9.11 -7.65
C LYS A 77 -0.82 -10.07 -7.11
N VAL A 78 -1.05 -10.54 -5.88
CA VAL A 78 -0.26 -11.60 -5.27
C VAL A 78 -1.16 -12.64 -4.67
N VAL A 79 -0.64 -13.86 -4.55
CA VAL A 79 -1.28 -14.93 -3.78
C VAL A 79 -0.96 -14.69 -2.31
N ALA A 80 -1.99 -14.46 -1.50
CA ALA A 80 -1.89 -14.30 -0.07
C ALA A 80 -2.37 -15.56 0.65
N LYS A 81 -1.69 -15.91 1.74
CA LYS A 81 -2.12 -17.01 2.62
C LYS A 81 -3.02 -16.47 3.73
N GLY A 82 -4.24 -16.98 3.81
CA GLY A 82 -5.18 -16.74 4.89
C GLY A 82 -4.82 -17.52 6.16
N LYS A 83 -5.53 -17.24 7.27
CA LYS A 83 -5.32 -17.93 8.56
C LYS A 83 -5.60 -19.43 8.48
N ASP A 84 -6.59 -19.84 7.69
CA ASP A 84 -7.03 -21.24 7.56
C ASP A 84 -6.26 -22.02 6.49
N CYS A 85 -5.04 -21.58 6.15
CA CYS A 85 -4.23 -22.13 5.05
C CYS A 85 -4.90 -22.07 3.66
N THR A 86 -5.95 -21.27 3.53
CA THR A 86 -6.56 -20.92 2.25
C THR A 86 -5.66 -19.91 1.52
N TYR A 87 -5.69 -19.96 0.19
CA TYR A 87 -4.95 -19.02 -0.66
C TYR A 87 -5.94 -18.19 -1.46
N SER A 88 -5.76 -16.87 -1.45
CA SER A 88 -6.56 -15.95 -2.25
C SER A 88 -5.66 -15.01 -3.03
N LEU A 89 -6.14 -14.59 -4.21
CA LEU A 89 -5.51 -13.50 -4.93
C LEU A 89 -5.98 -12.19 -4.31
N THR A 90 -5.05 -11.25 -4.11
CA THR A 90 -5.40 -9.91 -3.66
C THR A 90 -4.61 -8.83 -4.43
N PRO A 91 -5.27 -7.73 -4.83
CA PRO A 91 -4.61 -6.55 -5.38
C PRO A 91 -4.29 -5.49 -4.30
N PHE A 92 -4.61 -5.77 -3.04
CA PHE A 92 -4.55 -4.79 -1.96
C PHE A 92 -3.29 -4.91 -1.13
N PHE A 93 -2.67 -3.77 -0.85
CA PHE A 93 -1.38 -3.71 -0.18
C PHE A 93 -1.36 -2.68 0.94
N ARG A 94 -0.53 -2.99 1.94
CA ARG A 94 0.04 -2.06 2.91
C ARG A 94 1.53 -1.95 2.63
N VAL A 95 2.09 -0.74 2.69
CA VAL A 95 3.54 -0.56 2.65
C VAL A 95 4.16 -0.85 4.01
N GLU A 96 5.21 -1.68 4.05
CA GLU A 96 6.00 -1.94 5.25
C GLU A 96 7.29 -1.11 5.26
N ASP A 97 7.96 -1.01 4.11
CA ASP A 97 9.22 -0.27 3.97
C ASP A 97 9.46 0.17 2.52
N VAL A 98 10.25 1.22 2.34
CA VAL A 98 10.72 1.72 1.03
C VAL A 98 12.22 1.95 1.12
N PHE A 99 13.00 1.31 0.25
CA PHE A 99 14.46 1.33 0.28
C PHE A 99 15.07 1.40 -1.12
N GLY A 100 16.34 1.80 -1.19
CA GLY A 100 17.06 1.96 -2.45
C GLY A 100 16.39 2.97 -3.41
N ASP A 101 16.58 2.75 -4.70
CA ASP A 101 16.06 3.61 -5.78
C ASP A 101 14.61 3.22 -6.15
N CYS A 102 13.70 3.33 -5.17
CA CYS A 102 12.26 3.05 -5.29
C CYS A 102 11.83 1.57 -5.27
N CYS A 103 12.54 0.74 -4.51
CA CYS A 103 12.03 -0.58 -4.12
C CYS A 103 11.15 -0.46 -2.86
N ALA A 104 10.11 -1.29 -2.75
CA ALA A 104 9.27 -1.33 -1.56
C ALA A 104 8.96 -2.77 -1.15
N THR A 105 8.90 -2.99 0.17
CA THR A 105 8.30 -4.20 0.75
C THR A 105 6.84 -3.89 1.09
N LEU A 106 5.94 -4.64 0.47
CA LEU A 106 4.50 -4.53 0.63
C LEU A 106 3.97 -5.78 1.32
N ARG A 107 3.07 -5.61 2.27
CA ARG A 107 2.27 -6.69 2.85
C ARG A 107 0.97 -6.81 2.07
N ALA A 108 0.63 -8.04 1.68
CA ALA A 108 -0.67 -8.33 1.08
C ALA A 108 -1.79 -8.18 2.13
N VAL A 109 -2.88 -7.54 1.74
CA VAL A 109 -4.07 -7.34 2.56
C VAL A 109 -5.23 -8.02 1.86
N VAL A 110 -6.08 -8.75 2.59
CA VAL A 110 -7.23 -9.44 2.00
C VAL A 110 -8.50 -8.68 2.32
N ALA A 111 -9.33 -8.42 1.31
CA ALA A 111 -10.68 -7.90 1.49
C ALA A 111 -11.62 -9.01 1.94
N VAL A 112 -12.51 -8.71 2.89
CA VAL A 112 -13.42 -9.69 3.48
C VAL A 112 -14.85 -9.20 3.60
N GLU A 113 -15.78 -10.13 3.48
CA GLU A 113 -17.21 -10.01 3.77
C GLU A 113 -17.54 -10.99 4.89
N GLU A 114 -18.16 -10.55 5.99
CA GLU A 114 -18.58 -11.42 7.11
C GLU A 114 -17.50 -12.42 7.61
N GLU A 115 -16.22 -12.02 7.50
CA GLU A 115 -15.01 -12.80 7.83
C GLU A 115 -14.42 -13.69 6.73
N GLU A 116 -15.14 -13.93 5.64
CA GLU A 116 -14.71 -14.71 4.48
C GLU A 116 -14.00 -13.83 3.44
N ALA A 117 -13.11 -14.40 2.63
CA ALA A 117 -12.39 -13.65 1.61
C ALA A 117 -13.30 -13.36 0.41
N VAL A 118 -13.37 -12.11 -0.02
CA VAL A 118 -14.14 -11.73 -1.21
C VAL A 118 -13.42 -12.19 -2.47
N GLU A 119 -14.17 -12.82 -3.38
CA GLU A 119 -13.68 -13.22 -4.69
C GLU A 119 -13.70 -12.02 -5.65
N LEU A 120 -12.59 -11.29 -5.69
CA LEU A 120 -12.46 -10.06 -6.48
C LEU A 120 -12.20 -10.30 -7.97
N PHE A 121 -12.00 -11.57 -8.36
CA PHE A 121 -11.55 -11.94 -9.69
C PHE A 121 -12.43 -13.03 -10.27
N GLU A 122 -12.81 -12.86 -11.53
CA GLU A 122 -13.59 -13.86 -12.25
C GLU A 122 -12.75 -15.11 -12.55
N GLU A 123 -13.34 -16.29 -12.33
CA GLU A 123 -12.71 -17.56 -12.64
C GLU A 123 -12.36 -17.68 -14.13
N GLY A 124 -11.09 -17.99 -14.43
CA GLY A 124 -10.61 -18.24 -15.78
C GLY A 124 -10.10 -17.02 -16.55
N THR A 125 -10.63 -15.82 -16.30
CA THR A 125 -10.13 -14.57 -16.91
C THR A 125 -9.13 -13.86 -16.00
N ASN A 126 -9.23 -14.06 -14.67
CA ASN A 126 -8.49 -13.31 -13.66
C ASN A 126 -8.65 -11.79 -13.87
N GLU A 127 -9.79 -11.35 -14.39
CA GLU A 127 -10.17 -9.94 -14.48
C GLU A 127 -10.89 -9.52 -13.20
N MET A 128 -10.79 -8.24 -12.84
CA MET A 128 -11.47 -7.73 -11.65
C MET A 128 -12.94 -7.49 -11.94
N VAL A 129 -13.79 -7.91 -11.01
CA VAL A 129 -15.22 -7.64 -11.05
C VAL A 129 -15.50 -6.39 -10.23
N ALA A 130 -16.03 -5.34 -10.86
CA ALA A 130 -16.29 -4.08 -10.17
C ALA A 130 -17.35 -4.23 -9.07
N GLU A 131 -18.36 -5.07 -9.29
CA GLU A 131 -19.44 -5.36 -8.34
C GLU A 131 -18.91 -5.99 -7.04
N ALA A 132 -17.84 -6.80 -7.12
CA ALA A 132 -17.21 -7.42 -5.94
C ALA A 132 -16.58 -6.41 -4.98
N PHE A 133 -16.40 -5.13 -5.38
CA PHE A 133 -15.97 -4.09 -4.45
C PHE A 133 -17.09 -3.63 -3.50
N GLU A 134 -18.36 -3.82 -3.88
CA GLU A 134 -19.51 -3.47 -3.04
C GLU A 134 -19.62 -4.40 -1.82
N ASP A 135 -19.15 -5.64 -1.97
CA ASP A 135 -19.16 -6.67 -0.93
C ASP A 135 -18.01 -6.49 0.09
N ILE A 136 -17.06 -5.59 -0.18
CA ILE A 136 -15.92 -5.36 0.72
C ILE A 136 -16.39 -4.62 1.98
N THR A 137 -16.57 -5.37 3.06
CA THR A 137 -16.92 -4.80 4.37
C THR A 137 -15.71 -4.42 5.21
N LYS A 138 -14.61 -5.20 5.12
CA LYS A 138 -13.39 -5.02 5.93
C LYS A 138 -12.15 -5.49 5.20
N PHE A 139 -10.99 -5.18 5.78
CA PHE A 139 -9.69 -5.67 5.34
C PHE A 139 -8.99 -6.42 6.48
N LYS A 140 -8.28 -7.50 6.16
CA LYS A 140 -7.48 -8.29 7.11
C LYS A 140 -6.01 -8.32 6.68
N LYS A 141 -5.10 -8.09 7.63
CA LYS A 141 -3.66 -8.26 7.41
C LYS A 141 -3.33 -9.73 7.16
N THR A 142 -2.35 -9.97 6.29
CA THR A 142 -1.77 -11.30 6.07
C THR A 142 -0.30 -11.34 6.51
N GLU A 143 0.28 -12.53 6.50
CA GLU A 143 1.72 -12.73 6.72
C GLU A 143 2.52 -12.70 5.40
N THR A 144 1.82 -12.60 4.26
CA THR A 144 2.46 -12.56 2.94
C THR A 144 3.02 -11.17 2.67
N CYS A 145 4.32 -11.09 2.44
CA CYS A 145 5.00 -9.88 1.98
C CYS A 145 5.62 -10.10 0.59
N VAL A 146 5.66 -9.04 -0.22
CA VAL A 146 6.26 -9.02 -1.55
C VAL A 146 7.17 -7.81 -1.66
N THR A 147 8.29 -7.96 -2.36
CA THR A 147 9.16 -6.83 -2.71
C THR A 147 8.93 -6.47 -4.17
N VAL A 148 8.72 -5.19 -4.45
CA VAL A 148 8.45 -4.68 -5.80
C VAL A 148 9.34 -3.50 -6.14
N ASP A 149 9.60 -3.31 -7.42
CA ASP A 149 10.17 -2.08 -7.97
C ASP A 149 9.02 -1.15 -8.35
N LEU A 150 8.92 0.00 -7.69
CA LEU A 150 7.82 0.94 -7.88
C LEU A 150 7.88 1.64 -9.25
N ASN A 151 9.03 1.62 -9.93
CA ASN A 151 9.17 2.21 -11.27
C ASN A 151 8.45 1.39 -12.36
N ASN A 152 8.05 0.15 -12.05
CA ASN A 152 7.33 -0.72 -12.98
C ASN A 152 5.81 -0.51 -12.98
N PHE A 153 5.30 0.41 -12.15
CA PHE A 153 3.87 0.72 -12.09
C PHE A 153 3.57 2.09 -12.68
N THR A 154 2.41 2.20 -13.32
CA THR A 154 1.97 3.43 -13.98
C THR A 154 1.04 4.25 -13.09
N ALA A 155 0.27 3.58 -12.23
CA ALA A 155 -0.66 4.24 -11.33
C ALA A 155 -0.72 3.57 -9.96
N ILE A 156 -1.18 4.35 -8.99
CA ILE A 156 -1.49 3.92 -7.63
C ILE A 156 -2.88 4.43 -7.29
N GLN A 157 -3.70 3.56 -6.70
CA GLN A 157 -5.05 3.90 -6.26
C GLN A 157 -5.16 3.65 -4.76
N CYS A 158 -5.37 4.71 -3.98
CA CYS A 158 -5.76 4.59 -2.58
C CYS A 158 -7.19 4.05 -2.51
N VAL A 159 -7.42 3.06 -1.67
CA VAL A 159 -8.72 2.35 -1.57
C VAL A 159 -9.45 2.75 -0.30
N ALA A 160 -8.80 2.59 0.86
CA ALA A 160 -9.42 2.85 2.15
C ALA A 160 -8.38 3.15 3.23
N ASP A 161 -8.79 3.90 4.25
CA ASP A 161 -8.09 3.98 5.54
C ASP A 161 -8.75 3.03 6.52
N VAL A 162 -7.99 2.08 7.06
CA VAL A 162 -8.50 1.00 7.90
C VAL A 162 -7.60 0.78 9.12
N ASP A 163 -8.18 0.20 10.16
CA ASP A 163 -7.44 -0.32 11.31
C ASP A 163 -7.17 -1.81 11.10
N LEU A 164 -5.92 -2.17 10.81
CA LEU A 164 -5.47 -3.56 10.70
C LEU A 164 -4.92 -4.11 12.03
N ASN A 165 -5.01 -3.32 13.10
CA ASN A 165 -4.51 -3.65 14.43
C ASN A 165 -3.06 -4.16 14.39
N ILE A 166 -2.15 -3.33 13.90
CA ILE A 166 -0.75 -3.68 13.69
C ILE A 166 0.11 -3.40 14.94
N HIS A 167 -0.37 -2.54 15.83
CA HIS A 167 0.40 -2.02 16.97
C HIS A 167 0.06 -2.62 18.34
N HIS A 168 -0.98 -3.45 18.46
CA HIS A 168 -1.26 -4.18 19.71
C HIS A 168 -0.50 -5.51 19.72
N HIS A 169 0.70 -5.51 20.30
CA HIS A 169 1.46 -6.70 20.71
C HIS A 169 1.85 -6.63 22.17
#